data_AF-A0A8T3M3R8-F1
#
_entry.id   AF-A0A8T3M3R8-F1
#
_cell.length_a   1.000
_cell.length_b   1.000
_cell.length_c   1.000
_cell.angle_alpha   90.00
_cell.angle_beta   90.00
_cell.angle_gamma   90.00
#
_symmetry.space_group_name_H-M   'P 1'
#
loop_
_entity.id
_entity.type
_entity.pdbx_description
1 polymer ?
#
loop_
_entity_poly.entity_id
_entity_poly.type
_entity_poly.pdbx_seq_one_letter_code
_entity_poly.pdbx_strand_id
1 'polypeptide(L)'
;DLMWRNCGVVRNEEGLRRGLDGLGELGASLSAVDVSPTGEGWNDLGLLLDLRSALLTGEATIRGALARTESRGAHNRSDFPELDPSGLEHHQVRWDPATGSIEGLSEPVPSVSEELSSWLARPIVEVGGDRLLE
;
A
#
# COMPACT_ATOMS: atom_id res chain seq x y z
N ASP A 1 8.06 2.14 -13.64
CA ASP A 1 7.76 0.96 -14.48
C ASP A 1 7.41 -0.30 -13.71
N LEU A 2 8.31 -0.85 -12.88
CA LEU A 2 8.09 -2.15 -12.21
C LEU A 2 6.76 -2.22 -11.44
N MET A 3 6.52 -1.28 -10.52
CA MET A 3 5.28 -1.21 -9.74
C MET A 3 4.04 -1.03 -10.61
N TRP A 4 4.11 -0.18 -11.63
CA TRP A 4 2.98 0.09 -12.52
C TRP A 4 2.53 -1.18 -13.27
N ARG A 5 3.48 -1.97 -13.78
CA ARG A 5 3.19 -3.17 -14.57
C ARG A 5 2.72 -4.36 -13.72
N ASN A 6 3.20 -4.46 -12.47
CA ASN A 6 3.02 -5.65 -11.64
C ASN A 6 2.05 -5.44 -10.46
N CYS A 7 1.86 -4.19 -10.00
CA CYS A 7 1.00 -3.81 -8.88
C CYS A 7 0.18 -2.55 -9.22
N GLY A 8 -0.22 -2.42 -10.49
CA GLY A 8 -1.08 -1.34 -10.98
C GLY A 8 -2.54 -1.46 -10.53
N VAL A 9 -3.47 -0.93 -11.34
CA VAL A 9 -4.91 -0.92 -11.02
C VAL A 9 -5.47 -2.33 -10.90
N VAL A 10 -5.23 -3.18 -11.91
CA VAL A 10 -5.62 -4.58 -11.93
C VAL A 10 -4.41 -5.44 -11.58
N ARG A 11 -4.58 -6.33 -10.62
CA ARG A 11 -3.52 -7.17 -10.07
C ARG A 11 -3.86 -8.65 -10.27
N ASN A 12 -2.84 -9.49 -10.24
CA ASN A 12 -2.96 -10.93 -10.04
C ASN A 12 -1.74 -11.46 -9.32
N GLU A 13 -1.85 -12.64 -8.73
CA GLU A 13 -0.79 -13.27 -7.94
C GLU A 13 0.53 -13.39 -8.69
N GLU A 14 0.50 -13.76 -9.97
CA GLU A 14 1.69 -13.90 -10.80
C GLU A 14 2.43 -12.57 -10.99
N GLY A 15 1.71 -11.51 -11.35
CA GLY A 15 2.26 -10.17 -11.51
C GLY A 15 2.80 -9.63 -10.21
N LEU A 16 2.07 -9.80 -9.11
CA LEU A 16 2.52 -9.35 -7.79
C LEU A 16 3.83 -10.03 -7.38
N ARG A 17 3.95 -11.36 -7.56
CA ARG A 17 5.21 -12.08 -7.28
C ARG A 17 6.38 -11.59 -8.13
N ARG A 18 6.18 -11.41 -9.44
CA ARG A 18 7.21 -10.80 -10.31
C ARG A 18 7.61 -9.40 -9.85
N GLY A 19 6.65 -8.64 -9.32
CA GLY A 19 6.90 -7.33 -8.73
C GLY A 19 7.80 -7.40 -7.49
N LEU A 20 7.58 -8.38 -6.59
CA LEU A 20 8.47 -8.62 -5.45
C LEU A 20 9.88 -9.00 -5.89
N ASP A 21 9.99 -9.94 -6.83
CA ASP A 21 11.29 -10.39 -7.33
C ASP A 21 12.08 -9.22 -7.91
N GLY A 22 11.44 -8.40 -8.76
CA GLY A 22 12.07 -7.21 -9.34
C GLY A 22 12.45 -6.14 -8.30
N LEU A 23 11.68 -5.99 -7.22
CA LEU A 23 12.05 -5.08 -6.13
C LEU A 23 13.28 -5.61 -5.37
N GLY A 24 13.38 -6.92 -5.18
CA GLY A 24 14.55 -7.57 -4.60
C GLY A 24 15.81 -7.35 -5.45
N GLU A 25 15.71 -7.49 -6.78
CA GLU A 25 16.82 -7.21 -7.71
C GLU A 25 17.28 -5.75 -7.67
N LEU A 26 16.33 -4.81 -7.64
CA LEU A 26 16.64 -3.37 -7.48
C LEU A 26 17.27 -3.08 -6.12
N GLY A 27 16.77 -3.72 -5.06
CA GLY A 27 17.32 -3.61 -3.71
C GLY A 27 18.76 -4.10 -3.63
N ALA A 28 19.09 -5.24 -4.25
CA ALA A 28 20.46 -5.75 -4.32
C ALA A 28 21.41 -4.78 -5.04
N SER A 29 20.89 -4.10 -6.06
CA SER A 29 21.65 -3.13 -6.86
C SER A 29 21.97 -1.82 -6.11
N LEU A 30 21.31 -1.53 -4.99
CA LEU A 30 21.58 -0.33 -4.17
C LEU A 30 23.03 -0.24 -3.71
N SER A 31 23.68 -1.39 -3.47
CA SER A 31 25.08 -1.43 -3.03
C SER A 31 26.08 -0.87 -4.06
N ALA A 32 25.66 -0.78 -5.32
CA ALA A 32 26.46 -0.22 -6.42
C ALA A 32 26.16 1.27 -6.71
N VAL A 33 25.20 1.87 -6.00
CA VAL A 33 24.86 3.28 -6.18
C VAL A 33 25.91 4.14 -5.49
N ASP A 34 26.62 4.94 -6.28
CA ASP A 34 27.55 5.94 -5.77
C ASP A 34 26.79 7.21 -5.36
N VAL A 35 27.22 7.83 -4.27
CA VAL A 35 26.66 9.07 -3.75
C VAL A 35 27.82 10.04 -3.55
N SER A 36 27.78 11.15 -4.27
CA SER A 36 28.82 12.17 -4.22
C SER A 36 28.26 13.48 -3.66
N PRO A 37 28.27 13.68 -2.33
CA PRO A 37 28.03 15.00 -1.77
C PRO A 37 29.05 15.99 -2.31
N THR A 38 28.59 17.09 -2.88
CA THR A 38 29.47 18.13 -3.43
C THR A 38 29.35 19.42 -2.62
N GLY A 39 30.18 20.42 -2.94
CA GLY A 39 30.02 21.77 -2.40
C GLY A 39 28.68 22.43 -2.77
N GLU A 40 27.95 21.86 -3.74
CA GLU A 40 26.63 22.33 -4.18
C GLU A 40 25.46 21.66 -3.42
N GLY A 41 25.73 20.64 -2.59
CA GLY A 41 24.74 20.08 -1.66
C GLY A 41 24.71 18.55 -1.57
N TRP A 42 23.55 18.05 -1.13
CA TRP A 42 23.32 16.67 -0.71
C TRP A 42 22.22 15.97 -1.52
N ASN A 43 21.94 16.45 -2.74
CA ASN A 43 20.81 15.96 -3.52
C ASN A 43 20.90 14.45 -3.80
N ASP A 44 22.08 13.94 -4.16
CA ASP A 44 22.29 12.51 -4.42
C ASP A 44 21.99 11.66 -3.18
N LEU A 45 22.35 12.16 -1.99
CA LEU A 45 22.03 11.49 -0.73
C LEU A 45 20.53 11.48 -0.49
N GLY A 46 19.84 12.60 -0.73
CA GLY A 46 18.38 12.69 -0.63
C GLY A 46 17.69 11.68 -1.56
N LEU A 47 18.10 11.63 -2.83
CA LEU A 47 17.57 10.69 -3.82
C LEU A 47 17.83 9.23 -3.43
N LEU A 48 18.99 8.90 -2.86
CA LEU A 48 19.26 7.55 -2.36
C LEU A 48 18.32 7.18 -1.20
N LEU A 49 18.07 8.09 -0.26
CA LEU A 49 17.15 7.85 0.86
C LEU A 49 15.70 7.67 0.39
N ASP A 50 15.28 8.49 -0.58
CA ASP A 50 13.97 8.36 -1.22
C ASP A 50 13.84 7.02 -1.95
N LEU A 51 14.87 6.61 -2.69
CA LEU A 51 14.89 5.32 -3.39
C LEU A 51 14.78 4.14 -2.40
N ARG A 52 15.52 4.18 -1.29
CA ARG A 52 15.43 3.15 -0.23
C ARG A 52 14.03 3.07 0.35
N SER A 53 13.42 4.23 0.61
CA SER A 53 12.05 4.31 1.15
C SER A 53 11.02 3.82 0.14
N ALA A 54 11.18 4.15 -1.14
CA ALA A 54 10.32 3.71 -2.23
C ALA A 54 10.37 2.19 -2.44
N LEU A 55 11.56 1.57 -2.33
CA LEU A 55 11.70 0.12 -2.40
C LEU A 55 11.00 -0.58 -1.23
N LEU A 56 11.22 -0.10 -0.01
CA LEU A 56 10.59 -0.64 1.21
C LEU A 56 9.06 -0.55 1.14
N THR A 57 8.54 0.64 0.81
CA THR A 57 7.09 0.87 0.70
C THR A 57 6.47 0.14 -0.50
N GLY A 58 7.21 -0.03 -1.59
CA GLY A 58 6.81 -0.85 -2.73
C GLY A 58 6.63 -2.31 -2.34
N GLU A 59 7.59 -2.89 -1.62
CA GLU A 59 7.53 -4.28 -1.15
C GLU A 59 6.37 -4.47 -0.17
N ALA A 60 6.23 -3.57 0.80
CA ALA A 60 5.12 -3.53 1.74
C ALA A 60 3.76 -3.51 1.03
N THR A 61 3.61 -2.68 -0.01
CA THR A 61 2.39 -2.60 -0.83
C THR A 61 2.08 -3.92 -1.51
N ILE A 62 3.06 -4.56 -2.15
CA ILE A 62 2.84 -5.83 -2.85
C ILE A 62 2.54 -6.96 -1.86
N ARG A 63 3.23 -7.03 -0.72
CA ARG A 63 2.95 -8.04 0.31
C ARG A 63 1.53 -7.91 0.85
N GLY A 64 1.07 -6.70 1.12
CA GLY A 64 -0.32 -6.45 1.50
C GLY A 64 -1.30 -6.86 0.40
N ALA A 65 -0.96 -6.57 -0.87
CA ALA A 65 -1.78 -6.96 -2.01
C ALA A 65 -1.86 -8.48 -2.23
N LEU A 66 -0.78 -9.23 -1.94
CA LEU A 66 -0.75 -10.69 -2.01
C LEU A 66 -1.57 -11.33 -0.89
N ALA A 67 -1.46 -10.78 0.33
CA ALA A 67 -2.21 -11.26 1.50
C ALA A 67 -3.74 -11.11 1.31
N ARG A 68 -4.18 -10.11 0.54
CA ARG A 68 -5.60 -9.89 0.25
C ARG A 68 -6.05 -10.66 -0.99
N THR A 69 -6.79 -11.74 -0.79
CA THR A 69 -7.34 -12.59 -1.86
C THR A 69 -8.81 -12.28 -2.16
N GLU A 70 -9.12 -11.00 -2.38
CA GLU A 70 -10.44 -10.51 -2.79
C GLU A 70 -10.28 -9.20 -3.58
N SER A 71 -11.37 -8.67 -4.14
CA SER A 71 -11.41 -7.33 -4.72
C SER A 71 -12.30 -6.40 -3.91
N ARG A 72 -11.75 -5.27 -3.44
CA ARG A 72 -12.47 -4.27 -2.64
C ARG A 72 -11.92 -2.86 -2.84
N GLY A 73 -12.78 -1.91 -3.21
CA GLY A 73 -12.40 -0.52 -3.43
C GLY A 73 -11.34 -0.36 -4.54
N ALA A 74 -10.23 0.32 -4.24
CA ALA A 74 -9.10 0.48 -5.17
C ALA A 74 -8.23 -0.80 -5.31
N HIS A 75 -8.54 -1.85 -4.55
CA HIS A 75 -7.86 -3.13 -4.65
C HIS A 75 -8.62 -4.07 -5.59
N ASN A 76 -8.10 -4.27 -6.82
CA ASN A 76 -8.70 -5.15 -7.81
C ASN A 76 -7.75 -6.32 -8.13
N ARG A 77 -8.19 -7.55 -7.84
CA ARG A 77 -7.54 -8.83 -8.10
C ARG A 77 -8.31 -9.56 -9.19
N SER A 78 -7.75 -9.66 -10.39
CA SER A 78 -8.39 -10.38 -11.52
C SER A 78 -8.53 -11.88 -11.27
N ASP A 79 -7.69 -12.45 -10.41
CA ASP A 79 -7.72 -13.82 -9.90
C ASP A 79 -8.67 -14.01 -8.70
N PHE A 80 -9.08 -12.92 -8.04
CA PHE A 80 -10.07 -12.89 -6.97
C PHE A 80 -11.03 -11.71 -7.17
N PRO A 81 -11.89 -11.75 -8.20
CA PRO A 81 -12.67 -10.59 -8.65
C PRO A 81 -13.80 -10.21 -7.70
N GLU A 82 -14.24 -11.15 -6.86
CA GLU A 82 -15.35 -10.97 -5.95
C GLU A 82 -14.90 -10.42 -4.59
N LEU A 83 -15.85 -9.82 -3.88
CA LEU A 83 -15.71 -9.39 -2.51
C LEU A 83 -15.87 -10.60 -1.58
N ASP A 84 -14.97 -10.80 -0.61
CA ASP A 84 -15.08 -11.87 0.37
C ASP A 84 -16.10 -11.48 1.47
N PRO A 85 -17.17 -12.27 1.69
CA PRO A 85 -18.16 -12.01 2.72
C PRO A 85 -17.71 -12.36 4.15
N SER A 86 -16.56 -13.02 4.34
CA SER A 86 -16.10 -13.56 5.64
C SER A 86 -15.83 -12.50 6.73
N GLY A 87 -15.74 -11.23 6.34
CA GLY A 87 -15.57 -10.09 7.23
C GLY A 87 -14.54 -9.12 6.70
N LEU A 88 -14.54 -7.89 7.22
CA LEU A 88 -13.51 -6.92 6.89
C LEU A 88 -12.26 -7.18 7.74
N GLU A 89 -11.12 -7.33 7.08
CA GLU A 89 -9.80 -7.35 7.73
C GLU A 89 -8.96 -6.13 7.31
N HIS A 90 -8.21 -5.60 8.28
CA HIS A 90 -7.05 -4.76 8.02
C HIS A 90 -5.84 -5.65 7.77
N HIS A 91 -5.28 -5.58 6.56
CA HIS A 91 -3.96 -6.14 6.31
C HIS A 91 -2.90 -5.11 6.68
N GLN A 92 -2.04 -5.48 7.60
CA GLN A 92 -0.90 -4.70 8.03
C GLN A 92 0.39 -5.36 7.55
N VAL A 93 1.41 -4.54 7.38
CA VAL A 93 2.77 -4.98 7.11
C VAL A 93 3.68 -4.31 8.11
N ARG A 94 4.53 -5.09 8.77
CA ARG A 94 5.49 -4.62 9.76
C ARG A 94 6.89 -4.78 9.20
N TRP A 95 7.68 -3.72 9.27
CA TRP A 95 9.09 -3.77 8.94
C TRP A 95 9.92 -3.92 10.23
N ASP A 96 10.81 -4.90 10.24
CA ASP A 96 11.82 -5.05 11.29
C ASP A 96 13.14 -4.41 10.83
N PRO A 97 13.57 -3.29 11.46
CA PRO A 97 14.81 -2.63 11.08
C PRO A 97 16.08 -3.45 11.41
N ALA A 98 16.00 -4.41 12.33
CA ALA A 98 17.16 -5.23 12.71
C ALA A 98 17.49 -6.29 11.66
N THR A 99 16.45 -6.90 11.07
CA THR A 99 16.60 -7.94 10.04
C THR A 99 16.38 -7.41 8.62
N GLY A 100 15.76 -6.24 8.47
CA GLY A 100 15.30 -5.71 7.20
C GLY A 100 14.07 -6.42 6.65
N SER A 101 13.48 -7.35 7.40
CA SER A 101 12.36 -8.17 6.94
C SER A 101 11.02 -7.43 7.01
N ILE A 102 10.08 -7.84 6.15
CA ILE A 102 8.69 -7.38 6.18
C ILE A 102 7.77 -8.57 6.45
N GLU A 103 6.99 -8.45 7.51
CA GLU A 103 6.00 -9.44 7.93
C GLU A 103 4.58 -8.95 7.67
N GLY A 104 3.70 -9.83 7.18
CA GLY A 104 2.28 -9.54 6.98
C GLY A 104 1.45 -9.99 8.18
N LEU A 105 0.45 -9.19 8.54
CA LEU A 105 -0.49 -9.46 9.62
C LEU A 105 -1.91 -9.12 9.14
N SER A 106 -2.89 -9.91 9.55
CA SER A 106 -4.31 -9.60 9.37
C SER A 106 -4.95 -9.44 10.73
N GLU A 107 -5.77 -8.41 10.89
CA GLU A 107 -6.65 -8.26 12.04
C GLU A 107 -8.07 -7.92 11.59
N PRO A 108 -9.10 -8.40 12.31
CA PRO A 108 -10.47 -7.99 12.06
C PRO A 108 -10.63 -6.48 12.23
N VAL A 109 -11.41 -5.85 11.35
CA VAL A 109 -11.77 -4.44 11.52
C VAL A 109 -12.65 -4.28 12.76
N PRO A 110 -12.29 -3.39 13.71
CA PRO A 110 -13.12 -3.13 14.87
C PRO A 110 -14.52 -2.68 14.48
N SER A 111 -15.53 -3.11 15.23
CA SER A 111 -16.89 -2.60 15.07
C SER A 111 -16.91 -1.08 15.31
N VAL A 112 -17.75 -0.37 14.56
CA VAL A 112 -18.02 1.05 14.79
C VAL A 112 -18.43 1.25 16.24
N SER A 113 -17.89 2.27 16.91
CA SER A 113 -18.25 2.57 18.30
C SER A 113 -19.75 2.86 18.44
N GLU A 114 -20.31 2.64 19.63
CA GLU A 114 -21.74 2.94 19.87
C GLU A 114 -22.07 4.41 19.59
N GLU A 115 -21.16 5.32 19.97
CA GLU A 115 -21.29 6.75 19.68
C GLU A 115 -21.45 6.98 18.18
N LEU A 116 -20.48 6.55 17.36
CA LEU A 116 -20.53 6.74 15.90
C LEU A 116 -21.70 6.00 15.25
N SER A 117 -22.07 4.83 15.79
CA SER A 117 -23.24 4.08 15.33
C SER A 117 -24.53 4.87 15.50
N SER A 118 -24.63 5.66 16.59
CA SER A 118 -25.78 6.55 16.80
C SER A 118 -25.89 7.65 15.74
N TRP A 119 -24.76 8.13 15.20
CA TRP A 119 -24.73 9.13 14.14
C TRP A 119 -25.18 8.55 12.79
N LEU A 120 -24.79 7.31 12.47
CA LEU A 120 -25.22 6.61 11.25
C LEU A 120 -26.72 6.33 11.23
N ALA A 121 -27.34 6.15 12.41
CA ALA A 121 -28.77 5.92 12.55
C ALA A 121 -29.61 7.21 12.42
N ARG A 122 -28.98 8.39 12.38
CA ARG A 122 -29.70 9.66 12.22
C ARG A 122 -30.25 9.77 10.79
N PRO A 123 -31.42 10.40 10.60
CA PRO A 123 -31.94 10.65 9.27
C PRO A 123 -30.92 11.45 8.46
N ILE A 124 -30.67 11.03 7.22
CA ILE A 124 -29.91 11.82 6.26
C ILE A 124 -30.71 13.10 6.02
N VAL A 125 -30.17 14.23 6.45
CA VAL A 125 -30.75 15.53 6.20
C VAL A 125 -30.31 15.96 4.80
N GLU A 126 -31.24 16.03 3.85
CA GLU A 126 -30.99 16.74 2.60
C GLU A 126 -30.77 18.21 2.93
N VAL A 127 -29.54 18.69 2.74
CA VAL A 127 -29.25 20.12 2.82
C VAL A 127 -29.82 20.76 1.56
N GLY A 128 -31.07 21.19 1.63
CA GLY A 128 -31.72 21.96 0.57
C GLY A 128 -31.18 23.38 0.53
N GLY A 129 -30.62 23.78 -0.60
CA GLY A 129 -30.29 25.18 -0.89
C GLY A 129 -29.06 25.35 -1.77
N ASP A 130 -29.24 26.08 -2.86
CA ASP A 130 -28.22 26.42 -3.85
C ASP A 130 -26.91 26.93 -3.22
N ARG A 131 -25.78 26.36 -3.69
CA ARG A 131 -24.38 26.76 -3.44
C ARG A 131 -23.82 26.46 -2.03
N LEU A 132 -23.02 25.38 -1.98
CA LEU A 132 -22.01 25.13 -0.93
C LEU A 132 -20.61 25.66 -1.28
N LEU A 133 -20.45 26.35 -2.41
CA LEU A 133 -19.19 26.94 -2.86
C LEU A 133 -19.45 28.31 -3.50
N GLU A 134 -19.31 29.36 -2.70
CA GLU A 134 -18.75 30.65 -3.13
C GLU A 134 -17.55 30.97 -2.24
#